data_AF-A0A286DZI6-F1
#
_entry.id   AF-A0A286DZI6-F1
#
_cell.length_a   1.000
_cell.length_b   1.000
_cell.length_c   1.000
_cell.angle_alpha   90.00
_cell.angle_beta   90.00
_cell.angle_gamma   90.00
#
_symmetry.space_group_name_H-M   'P 1'
#
loop_
_entity.id
_entity.type
_entity.pdbx_description
1 polymer ?
#
loop_
_entity_poly.entity_id
_entity_poly.type
_entity_poly.pdbx_seq_one_letter_code
_entity_poly.pdbx_strand_id
1 'polypeptide(L)'
;MGWFEGFADAGDFGAERSRDRRPRPGRRRPAGGRRAARRRPWPSRPPGARPEEGPPTPADHPRYVWARGTRLLAEAGRCPRCGAPQRRCAFARAAGLLRWLWERAGPGEHHLVCSVLLPDTTLSASLGLRPAASGGGRAFGEEEAAVFCAVLAAGLVSGASGGLVLRTAEEPPRQSVRGWRLTAGRLVPLSEAQVFAAYCTDPTSGEPLPPEPDVDYRASPRPPTGDCPGPAEPAPPG
;
A
#
# COMPACT_ATOMS: atom_id res chain seq x y z
N MET A 1 -8.02 -5.42 -9.16
CA MET A 1 -7.57 -4.02 -9.35
C MET A 1 -8.23 -3.02 -8.37
N GLY A 2 -8.85 -3.45 -7.25
CA GLY A 2 -9.66 -2.54 -6.43
C GLY A 2 -8.95 -1.78 -5.32
N TRP A 3 -7.98 -2.36 -4.59
CA TRP A 3 -7.47 -1.92 -3.26
C TRP A 3 -7.12 -0.43 -3.00
N PHE A 4 -7.10 0.46 -3.99
CA PHE A 4 -6.38 1.74 -3.93
C PHE A 4 -7.23 3.02 -3.82
N GLU A 5 -8.50 3.04 -4.20
CA GLU A 5 -9.30 4.28 -4.11
C GLU A 5 -9.46 4.75 -2.65
N GLY A 6 -9.60 3.81 -1.70
CA GLY A 6 -9.57 4.13 -0.25
C GLY A 6 -8.25 4.75 0.23
N PHE A 7 -7.11 4.45 -0.41
CA PHE A 7 -5.82 5.07 -0.09
C PHE A 7 -5.68 6.46 -0.71
N ALA A 8 -6.34 6.75 -1.83
CA ALA A 8 -6.34 8.05 -2.50
C ALA A 8 -7.32 9.06 -1.85
N ASP A 9 -8.52 8.60 -1.46
CA ASP A 9 -9.62 9.45 -0.97
C ASP A 9 -9.70 9.66 0.54
N ALA A 10 -8.88 8.97 1.36
CA ALA A 10 -8.83 9.21 2.82
C ALA A 10 -8.18 10.58 3.20
N GLY A 11 -8.30 11.58 2.33
CA GLY A 11 -7.69 12.90 2.40
C GLY A 11 -8.64 14.04 2.78
N ASP A 12 -9.93 13.82 3.03
CA ASP A 12 -10.82 14.93 3.43
C ASP A 12 -11.91 14.54 4.45
N PHE A 13 -11.49 14.13 5.65
CA PHE A 13 -12.33 14.28 6.84
C PHE A 13 -11.82 15.47 7.65
N GLY A 14 -11.98 16.65 7.04
CA GLY A 14 -11.76 17.94 7.66
C GLY A 14 -12.83 18.24 8.72
N ALA A 15 -12.39 18.25 9.98
CA ALA A 15 -12.96 18.95 11.13
C ALA A 15 -14.02 20.04 10.82
N GLU A 16 -15.30 19.69 10.87
CA GLU A 16 -16.38 20.67 10.97
C GLU A 16 -16.67 21.00 12.43
N ARG A 17 -16.17 22.19 12.82
CA ARG A 17 -16.51 22.90 14.05
C ARG A 17 -18.03 23.02 14.17
N SER A 18 -18.58 22.40 15.20
CA SER A 18 -19.96 22.57 15.66
C SER A 18 -20.24 24.04 15.95
N ARG A 19 -20.97 24.72 15.06
CA ARG A 19 -21.62 25.99 15.37
C ARG A 19 -23.11 25.73 15.60
N ASP A 20 -23.54 26.12 16.78
CA ASP A 20 -24.92 26.18 17.25
C ASP A 20 -25.91 26.64 16.18
N ARG A 21 -26.92 25.82 15.91
CA ARG A 21 -28.22 26.29 15.42
C ARG A 21 -29.35 25.65 16.20
N ARG A 22 -30.03 26.50 16.98
CA ARG A 22 -31.27 26.21 17.70
C ARG A 22 -32.39 25.72 16.76
N PRO A 23 -33.32 24.87 17.22
CA PRO A 23 -34.37 24.31 16.39
C PRO A 23 -35.57 25.25 16.25
N ARG A 24 -36.26 25.20 15.11
CA ARG A 24 -37.64 25.73 14.97
C ARG A 24 -38.60 24.61 14.56
N PRO A 25 -39.87 24.66 15.01
CA PRO A 25 -40.75 23.50 15.02
C PRO A 25 -41.69 23.47 13.82
N GLY A 26 -42.14 22.25 13.51
CA GLY A 26 -43.44 22.01 12.90
C GLY A 26 -43.42 21.72 11.40
N ARG A 27 -43.63 20.44 11.06
CA ARG A 27 -44.70 20.02 10.13
C ARG A 27 -44.93 18.50 10.24
N ARG A 28 -46.20 18.17 10.02
CA ARG A 28 -46.89 16.93 10.41
C ARG A 28 -46.47 15.73 9.57
N ARG A 29 -46.40 14.56 10.22
CA ARG A 29 -46.28 13.23 9.60
C ARG A 29 -47.55 12.87 8.81
N PRO A 30 -47.45 12.32 7.59
CA PRO A 30 -48.44 11.40 7.07
C PRO A 30 -48.11 9.98 7.53
N ALA A 31 -49.13 9.29 8.05
CA ALA A 31 -49.10 7.85 8.28
C ALA A 31 -49.16 7.14 6.91
N GLY A 32 -48.13 6.34 6.61
CA GLY A 32 -48.02 5.55 5.39
C GLY A 32 -47.57 4.15 5.73
N GLY A 33 -48.33 3.16 5.27
CA GLY A 33 -48.29 1.77 5.73
C GLY A 33 -46.95 1.06 5.64
N ARG A 34 -46.67 0.23 6.64
CA ARG A 34 -45.54 -0.70 6.65
C ARG A 34 -45.77 -1.77 5.58
N ARG A 35 -45.10 -1.66 4.43
CA ARG A 35 -44.80 -2.83 3.60
C ARG A 35 -43.44 -3.34 4.05
N ALA A 36 -43.43 -4.52 4.67
CA ALA A 36 -42.22 -5.25 4.99
C ALA A 36 -41.50 -5.57 3.67
N ALA A 37 -40.48 -4.77 3.34
CA ALA A 37 -39.53 -5.14 2.30
C ALA A 37 -38.87 -6.44 2.76
N ARG A 38 -39.15 -7.53 2.07
CA ARG A 38 -38.46 -8.81 2.25
C ARG A 38 -36.98 -8.55 1.98
N ARG A 39 -36.20 -8.39 3.05
CA ARG A 39 -34.74 -8.39 2.99
C ARG A 39 -34.35 -9.71 2.35
N ARG A 40 -33.75 -9.67 1.16
CA ARG A 40 -33.08 -10.84 0.60
C ARG A 40 -31.97 -11.21 1.59
N PRO A 41 -31.84 -12.48 2.01
CA PRO A 41 -30.70 -12.90 2.81
C PRO A 41 -29.42 -12.61 2.02
N TRP A 42 -28.47 -11.93 2.67
CA TRP A 42 -27.11 -11.83 2.15
C TRP A 42 -26.55 -13.25 2.01
N PRO A 43 -25.94 -13.63 0.87
CA PRO A 43 -25.24 -14.91 0.81
C PRO A 43 -24.07 -14.84 1.79
N SER A 44 -24.21 -15.50 2.93
CA SER A 44 -23.15 -15.69 3.90
C SER A 44 -22.06 -16.53 3.25
N ARG A 45 -20.99 -15.87 2.81
CA ARG A 45 -19.75 -16.52 2.38
C ARG A 45 -19.11 -17.14 3.63
N PRO A 46 -18.76 -18.42 3.65
CA PRO A 46 -18.15 -19.03 4.82
C PRO A 46 -16.79 -18.39 5.10
N PRO A 47 -16.45 -18.12 6.38
CA PRO A 47 -15.13 -17.59 6.74
C PRO A 47 -14.05 -18.59 6.28
N GLY A 48 -13.11 -18.12 5.46
CA GLY A 48 -12.02 -18.93 4.90
C GLY A 48 -12.16 -19.29 3.41
N ALA A 49 -13.25 -18.92 2.73
CA ALA A 49 -13.32 -19.05 1.28
C ALA A 49 -12.36 -18.05 0.62
N ARG A 50 -11.25 -18.56 0.04
CA ARG A 50 -10.38 -17.76 -0.81
C ARG A 50 -11.23 -17.10 -1.92
N PRO A 51 -10.91 -15.87 -2.35
CA PRO A 51 -11.42 -15.37 -3.61
C PRO A 51 -11.14 -16.42 -4.68
N GLU A 52 -12.13 -16.75 -5.52
CA GLU A 52 -11.85 -17.36 -6.81
C GLU A 52 -11.04 -16.30 -7.57
N GLU A 53 -9.72 -16.33 -7.40
CA GLU A 53 -8.78 -15.51 -8.14
C GLU A 53 -8.90 -15.97 -9.59
N GLY A 54 -9.58 -15.16 -10.42
CA GLY A 54 -9.59 -15.36 -11.86
C GLY A 54 -8.15 -15.43 -12.39
N PRO A 55 -7.93 -16.01 -13.58
CA PRO A 55 -6.59 -16.16 -14.14
C PRO A 55 -5.86 -14.81 -14.11
N PRO A 56 -4.58 -14.77 -13.67
CA PRO A 56 -3.84 -13.52 -13.57
C PRO A 56 -3.87 -12.82 -14.92
N THR A 57 -4.28 -11.55 -14.95
CA THR A 57 -4.19 -10.78 -16.18
C THR A 57 -2.70 -10.64 -16.54
N PRO A 58 -2.31 -10.48 -17.83
CA PRO A 58 -0.92 -10.27 -18.19
C PRO A 58 -0.25 -9.12 -17.40
N ALA A 59 -1.04 -8.16 -16.92
CA ALA A 59 -0.60 -7.04 -16.09
C ALA A 59 -0.18 -7.42 -14.66
N ASP A 60 -0.67 -8.54 -14.13
CA ASP A 60 -0.37 -9.03 -12.78
C ASP A 60 0.83 -10.00 -12.77
N HIS A 61 1.30 -10.45 -13.94
CA HIS A 61 2.41 -11.40 -14.03
C HIS A 61 3.75 -10.72 -13.66
N PRO A 62 4.58 -11.29 -12.75
CA PRO A 62 5.82 -10.65 -12.28
C PRO A 62 6.76 -10.19 -13.40
N ARG A 63 6.90 -10.98 -14.46
CA ARG A 63 7.69 -10.59 -15.66
C ARG A 63 7.16 -9.35 -16.38
N TYR A 64 5.85 -9.18 -16.49
CA TYR A 64 5.26 -7.99 -17.10
C TYR A 64 5.47 -6.77 -16.21
N VAL A 65 5.19 -6.90 -14.92
CA VAL A 65 5.41 -5.84 -13.91
C VAL A 65 6.86 -5.38 -13.93
N TRP A 66 7.80 -6.32 -13.94
CA TRP A 66 9.23 -6.04 -14.08
C TRP A 66 9.56 -5.31 -15.39
N ALA A 67 9.13 -5.85 -16.53
CA ALA A 67 9.42 -5.27 -17.85
C ALA A 67 8.86 -3.84 -17.97
N ARG A 68 7.64 -3.61 -17.47
CA ARG A 68 7.00 -2.29 -17.49
C ARG A 68 7.70 -1.32 -16.54
N GLY A 69 7.98 -1.73 -15.30
CA GLY A 69 8.69 -0.90 -14.33
C GLY A 69 10.10 -0.51 -14.78
N THR A 70 10.87 -1.46 -15.31
CA THR A 70 12.23 -1.21 -15.81
C THR A 70 12.24 -0.30 -17.03
N ARG A 71 11.25 -0.42 -17.93
CA ARG A 71 11.09 0.50 -19.07
C ARG A 71 10.85 1.93 -18.61
N LEU A 72 9.91 2.16 -17.69
CA LEU A 72 9.64 3.51 -17.13
C LEU A 72 10.91 4.11 -16.49
N LEU A 73 11.68 3.29 -15.79
CA LEU A 73 12.93 3.71 -15.17
C LEU A 73 14.02 4.03 -16.22
N ALA A 74 14.04 3.34 -17.34
CA ALA A 74 14.96 3.63 -18.45
C ALA A 74 14.63 4.98 -19.12
N GLU A 75 13.34 5.32 -19.22
CA GLU A 75 12.83 6.56 -19.83
C GLU A 75 12.99 7.80 -18.93
N ALA A 76 13.25 7.62 -17.63
CA ALA A 76 13.34 8.68 -16.62
C ALA A 76 14.53 9.66 -16.78
N GLY A 77 15.40 9.50 -17.78
CA GLY A 77 16.50 10.43 -18.01
C GLY A 77 17.57 10.47 -16.89
N ARG A 78 18.10 11.66 -16.59
CA ARG A 78 19.21 11.88 -15.64
C ARG A 78 18.73 12.51 -14.35
N CYS A 79 19.33 12.10 -13.24
CA CYS A 79 19.08 12.69 -11.93
C CYS A 79 19.59 14.15 -11.90
N PRO A 80 18.74 15.12 -11.52
CA PRO A 80 19.13 16.53 -11.48
C PRO A 80 20.18 16.84 -10.39
N ARG A 81 20.42 15.93 -9.43
CA ARG A 81 21.38 16.16 -8.33
C ARG A 81 22.78 15.66 -8.60
N CYS A 82 22.93 14.49 -9.24
CA CYS A 82 24.23 13.87 -9.45
C CYS A 82 24.55 13.57 -10.92
N GLY A 83 23.64 13.86 -11.85
CA GLY A 83 23.83 13.63 -13.29
C GLY A 83 23.81 12.17 -13.75
N ALA A 84 23.81 11.20 -12.83
CA ALA A 84 23.69 9.77 -13.14
C ALA A 84 22.28 9.42 -13.66
N PRO A 85 22.08 8.27 -14.33
CA PRO A 85 20.74 7.83 -14.75
C PRO A 85 19.77 7.78 -13.56
N GLN A 86 18.57 8.36 -13.70
CA GLN A 86 17.63 8.49 -12.59
C GLN A 86 17.23 7.14 -11.98
N ARG A 87 17.16 6.08 -12.81
CA ARG A 87 16.98 4.69 -12.37
C ARG A 87 17.94 4.25 -11.28
N ARG A 88 19.21 4.68 -11.32
CA ARG A 88 20.21 4.31 -10.31
C ARG A 88 19.84 4.88 -8.94
N CYS A 89 19.54 6.18 -8.87
CA CYS A 89 19.13 6.80 -7.62
C CYS A 89 17.78 6.22 -7.14
N ALA A 90 16.87 5.91 -8.07
CA ALA A 90 15.55 5.35 -7.75
C ALA A 90 15.63 3.97 -7.12
N PHE A 91 16.39 3.04 -7.72
CA PHE A 91 16.63 1.72 -7.16
C PHE A 91 17.34 1.79 -5.81
N ALA A 92 18.36 2.65 -5.68
CA ALA A 92 19.04 2.84 -4.40
C ALA A 92 18.09 3.34 -3.30
N ARG A 93 17.20 4.28 -3.62
CA ARG A 93 16.16 4.76 -2.70
C ARG A 93 15.15 3.66 -2.36
N ALA A 94 14.67 2.91 -3.34
CA ALA A 94 13.73 1.81 -3.12
C ALA A 94 14.34 0.71 -2.24
N ALA A 95 15.57 0.28 -2.51
CA ALA A 95 16.30 -0.69 -1.70
C ALA A 95 16.59 -0.16 -0.29
N GLY A 96 16.92 1.12 -0.14
CA GLY A 96 17.06 1.77 1.17
C GLY A 96 15.76 1.77 1.98
N LEU A 97 14.63 2.06 1.34
CA LEU A 97 13.31 2.01 1.98
C LEU A 97 12.91 0.60 2.36
N LEU A 98 13.18 -0.40 1.50
CA LEU A 98 12.92 -1.81 1.81
C LEU A 98 13.73 -2.27 3.03
N ARG A 99 15.02 -1.95 3.09
CA ARG A 99 15.86 -2.24 4.27
C ARG A 99 15.34 -1.54 5.53
N TRP A 100 14.95 -0.27 5.41
CA TRP A 100 14.39 0.48 6.54
C TRP A 100 13.07 -0.13 7.06
N LEU A 101 12.19 -0.56 6.16
CA LEU A 101 10.94 -1.26 6.51
C LEU A 101 11.25 -2.57 7.22
N TRP A 102 12.19 -3.34 6.69
CA TRP A 102 12.64 -4.60 7.26
C TRP A 102 13.10 -4.40 8.70
N GLU A 103 14.05 -3.49 8.96
CA GLU A 103 14.59 -3.25 10.30
C GLU A 103 13.52 -2.92 11.35
N ARG A 104 12.36 -2.41 10.91
CA ARG A 104 11.25 -1.96 11.76
C ARG A 104 10.06 -2.91 11.81
N ALA A 105 10.04 -3.97 11.01
CA ALA A 105 8.88 -4.83 10.90
C ALA A 105 8.56 -5.64 12.16
N GLY A 106 9.51 -5.73 13.11
CA GLY A 106 9.35 -6.51 14.35
C GLY A 106 9.55 -8.02 14.15
N PRO A 107 9.33 -8.87 15.16
CA PRO A 107 9.36 -10.32 14.97
C PRO A 107 8.21 -10.79 14.04
N GLY A 108 8.31 -12.03 13.54
CA GLY A 108 7.25 -12.67 12.76
C GLY A 108 7.50 -12.77 11.26
N GLU A 109 6.47 -13.24 10.56
CA GLU A 109 6.41 -13.25 9.10
C GLU A 109 5.83 -11.93 8.61
N HIS A 110 6.39 -11.40 7.54
CA HIS A 110 5.95 -10.13 6.98
C HIS A 110 5.58 -10.28 5.51
N HIS A 111 4.50 -9.62 5.13
CA HIS A 111 4.05 -9.51 3.76
C HIS A 111 3.97 -8.04 3.38
N LEU A 112 4.78 -7.66 2.39
CA LEU A 112 4.79 -6.33 1.81
C LEU A 112 4.03 -6.34 0.50
N VAL A 113 3.19 -5.33 0.27
CA VAL A 113 2.57 -5.08 -1.03
C VAL A 113 2.83 -3.63 -1.40
N CYS A 114 3.35 -3.40 -2.60
CA CYS A 114 3.51 -2.06 -3.16
C CYS A 114 2.77 -1.97 -4.48
N SER A 115 2.01 -0.89 -4.66
CA SER A 115 1.37 -0.63 -5.93
C SER A 115 1.44 0.83 -6.33
N VAL A 116 1.51 1.05 -7.64
CA VAL A 116 1.69 2.36 -8.28
C VAL A 116 0.66 2.50 -9.39
N LEU A 117 -0.13 3.56 -9.31
CA LEU A 117 -1.19 3.90 -10.25
C LEU A 117 -0.61 4.76 -11.37
N LEU A 118 -0.35 4.14 -12.52
CA LEU A 118 0.06 4.85 -13.72
C LEU A 118 -1.18 5.21 -14.56
N PRO A 119 -1.08 6.16 -15.49
CA PRO A 119 -2.23 6.57 -16.30
C PRO A 119 -2.90 5.45 -17.09
N ASP A 120 -2.13 4.44 -17.51
CA ASP A 120 -2.57 3.35 -18.39
C ASP A 120 -2.67 1.98 -17.69
N THR A 121 -2.09 1.83 -16.50
CA THR A 121 -2.04 0.56 -15.79
C THR A 121 -1.72 0.74 -14.30
N THR A 122 -1.95 -0.31 -13.50
CA THR A 122 -1.45 -0.40 -12.13
C THR A 122 -0.29 -1.38 -12.09
N LEU A 123 0.85 -0.96 -11.57
CA LEU A 123 1.93 -1.88 -11.23
C LEU A 123 1.76 -2.32 -9.79
N SER A 124 1.81 -3.62 -9.52
CA SER A 124 1.75 -4.18 -8.17
C SER A 124 2.78 -5.28 -7.99
N ALA A 125 3.40 -5.31 -6.82
CA ALA A 125 4.34 -6.36 -6.43
C ALA A 125 4.19 -6.68 -4.95
N SER A 126 4.29 -7.98 -4.63
CA SER A 126 4.29 -8.48 -3.26
C SER A 126 5.64 -9.10 -2.90
N LEU A 127 6.07 -8.92 -1.66
CA LEU A 127 7.31 -9.50 -1.13
C LEU A 127 7.04 -10.13 0.24
N GLY A 128 7.29 -11.43 0.34
CA GLY A 128 7.32 -12.15 1.61
C GLY A 128 8.69 -12.03 2.28
N LEU A 129 8.71 -11.69 3.56
CA LEU A 129 9.89 -11.70 4.42
C LEU A 129 9.60 -12.65 5.58
N ARG A 130 10.43 -13.68 5.76
CA ARG A 130 10.26 -14.65 6.84
C ARG A 130 11.55 -14.78 7.66
N PRO A 131 11.48 -15.15 8.95
CA PRO A 131 12.68 -15.46 9.71
C PRO A 131 13.56 -16.48 8.94
N ALA A 132 14.86 -16.25 8.89
CA ALA A 132 15.78 -17.20 8.28
C ALA A 132 15.84 -18.46 9.16
N ALA A 133 15.91 -19.64 8.53
CA ALA A 133 15.94 -20.91 9.25
C ALA A 133 17.23 -21.10 10.07
N SER A 134 18.30 -20.39 9.72
CA SER A 134 19.61 -20.48 10.36
C SER A 134 20.34 -19.14 10.25
N GLY A 135 20.77 -18.61 11.40
CA GLY A 135 21.34 -17.27 11.53
C GLY A 135 20.26 -16.20 11.59
N GLY A 136 20.30 -15.32 12.60
CA GLY A 136 19.23 -14.35 12.96
C GLY A 136 18.90 -13.25 11.93
N GLY A 137 19.02 -13.52 10.64
CA GLY A 137 18.52 -12.70 9.55
C GLY A 137 17.09 -13.09 9.12
N ARG A 138 16.64 -12.54 7.99
CA ARG A 138 15.39 -12.95 7.34
C ARG A 138 15.67 -13.42 5.91
N ALA A 139 14.86 -14.36 5.46
CA ALA A 139 14.90 -14.88 4.10
C ALA A 139 13.80 -14.23 3.26
N PHE A 140 14.13 -13.97 2.00
CA PHE A 140 13.23 -13.42 0.98
C PHE A 140 13.70 -13.90 -0.39
N GLY A 141 12.79 -13.94 -1.37
CA GLY A 141 13.16 -14.28 -2.74
C GLY A 141 13.78 -13.08 -3.46
N GLU A 142 14.94 -13.29 -4.09
CA GLU A 142 15.69 -12.23 -4.76
C GLU A 142 14.93 -11.64 -5.95
N GLU A 143 14.23 -12.49 -6.71
CA GLU A 143 13.42 -12.06 -7.85
C GLU A 143 12.25 -11.19 -7.37
N GLU A 144 11.51 -11.63 -6.35
CA GLU A 144 10.39 -10.87 -5.77
C GLU A 144 10.87 -9.53 -5.20
N ALA A 145 12.04 -9.50 -4.55
CA ALA A 145 12.62 -8.26 -4.03
C ALA A 145 13.04 -7.31 -5.15
N ALA A 146 13.59 -7.83 -6.25
CA ALA A 146 13.91 -7.03 -7.43
C ALA A 146 12.64 -6.43 -8.05
N VAL A 147 11.60 -7.25 -8.28
CA VAL A 147 10.30 -6.80 -8.81
C VAL A 147 9.67 -5.75 -7.89
N PHE A 148 9.65 -5.99 -6.58
CA PHE A 148 9.16 -5.05 -5.59
C PHE A 148 9.92 -3.72 -5.64
N CYS A 149 11.25 -3.75 -5.67
CA CYS A 149 12.06 -2.55 -5.78
C CYS A 149 11.84 -1.81 -7.11
N ALA A 150 11.60 -2.51 -8.22
CA ALA A 150 11.32 -1.89 -9.51
C ALA A 150 9.98 -1.15 -9.49
N VAL A 151 8.92 -1.73 -8.92
CA VAL A 151 7.61 -1.07 -8.75
C VAL A 151 7.74 0.15 -7.85
N LEU A 152 8.36 0.02 -6.69
CA LEU A 152 8.57 1.14 -5.77
C LEU A 152 9.41 2.25 -6.42
N ALA A 153 10.50 1.90 -7.10
CA ALA A 153 11.35 2.85 -7.82
C ALA A 153 10.56 3.59 -8.92
N ALA A 154 9.70 2.89 -9.67
CA ALA A 154 8.87 3.50 -10.71
C ALA A 154 7.94 4.56 -10.12
N GLY A 155 7.29 4.29 -8.99
CA GLY A 155 6.45 5.29 -8.32
C GLY A 155 7.24 6.45 -7.69
N LEU A 156 8.44 6.17 -7.15
CA LEU A 156 9.34 7.21 -6.61
C LEU A 156 9.85 8.18 -7.69
N VAL A 157 10.00 7.71 -8.93
CA VAL A 157 10.50 8.48 -10.07
C VAL A 157 9.40 9.23 -10.80
N SER A 158 8.31 8.53 -11.12
CA SER A 158 7.16 9.12 -11.82
C SER A 158 6.39 10.11 -10.96
N GLY A 159 6.49 9.98 -9.63
CA GLY A 159 5.66 10.74 -8.70
C GLY A 159 4.21 10.28 -8.65
N ALA A 160 3.89 9.18 -9.35
CA ALA A 160 2.57 8.59 -9.41
C ALA A 160 2.01 8.25 -8.02
N SER A 161 0.69 8.33 -7.91
CA SER A 161 -0.02 7.92 -6.70
C SER A 161 0.07 6.41 -6.51
N GLY A 162 0.05 5.96 -5.27
CA GLY A 162 0.11 4.55 -4.95
C GLY A 162 0.06 4.28 -3.46
N GLY A 163 0.33 3.03 -3.09
CA GLY A 163 0.32 2.57 -1.71
C GLY A 163 1.42 1.56 -1.44
N LEU A 164 1.84 1.49 -0.18
CA LEU A 164 2.65 0.42 0.35
C LEU A 164 2.04 -0.06 1.65
N VAL A 165 1.90 -1.37 1.80
CA VAL A 165 1.36 -2.01 3.00
C VAL A 165 2.38 -3.01 3.53
N LEU A 166 2.55 -3.02 4.84
CA LEU A 166 3.29 -4.03 5.59
C LEU A 166 2.30 -4.73 6.53
N ARG A 167 2.06 -6.01 6.29
CA ARG A 167 1.35 -6.89 7.22
C ARG A 167 2.38 -7.76 7.93
N THR A 168 2.29 -7.85 9.24
CA THR A 168 3.12 -8.71 10.09
C THR A 168 2.22 -9.74 10.75
N ALA A 169 2.64 -11.00 10.76
CA ALA A 169 1.99 -12.11 11.45
C ALA A 169 2.95 -12.66 12.52
N GLU A 170 2.48 -12.68 13.77
CA GLU A 170 3.21 -13.16 14.95
C GLU A 170 2.44 -14.31 15.62
N GLU A 171 3.15 -15.22 16.30
CA GLU A 171 2.54 -16.27 17.14
C GLU A 171 1.97 -15.67 18.46
N PRO A 172 0.79 -16.07 18.98
CA PRO A 172 -0.39 -16.70 18.36
C PRO A 172 -1.68 -15.82 18.41
N PRO A 173 -2.48 -15.88 17.33
CA PRO A 173 -2.21 -15.07 16.15
C PRO A 173 -2.56 -13.61 16.44
N ARG A 174 -1.55 -12.75 16.50
CA ARG A 174 -1.75 -11.31 16.36
C ARG A 174 -1.17 -10.90 15.02
N GLN A 175 -1.97 -10.19 14.26
CA GLN A 175 -1.51 -9.58 13.03
C GLN A 175 -1.45 -8.09 13.24
N SER A 176 -0.50 -7.42 12.60
CA SER A 176 -0.50 -5.96 12.54
C SER A 176 -0.34 -5.48 11.12
N VAL A 177 -0.99 -4.35 10.84
CA VAL A 177 -0.95 -3.72 9.52
C VAL A 177 -0.48 -2.28 9.66
N ARG A 178 0.44 -1.90 8.78
CA ARG A 178 0.91 -0.52 8.59
C ARG A 178 0.83 -0.16 7.12
N GLY A 179 0.50 1.09 6.83
CA GLY A 179 0.35 1.59 5.45
C GLY A 179 1.05 2.92 5.20
N TRP A 180 1.51 3.11 3.97
CA TRP A 180 2.06 4.37 3.48
C TRP A 180 1.40 4.71 2.16
N ARG A 181 1.10 5.99 1.96
CA ARG A 181 0.70 6.53 0.66
C ARG A 181 1.95 6.89 -0.13
N LEU A 182 2.02 6.46 -1.38
CA LEU A 182 3.04 6.92 -2.33
C LEU A 182 2.46 8.09 -3.12
N THR A 183 3.10 9.25 -3.05
CA THR A 183 2.67 10.44 -3.80
C THR A 183 3.84 11.41 -3.96
N ALA A 184 3.91 12.10 -5.09
CA ALA A 184 4.97 13.08 -5.39
C ALA A 184 6.39 12.54 -5.14
N GLY A 185 6.60 11.24 -5.42
CA GLY A 185 7.89 10.56 -5.30
C GLY A 185 8.33 10.27 -3.86
N ARG A 186 7.38 10.23 -2.92
CA ARG A 186 7.63 10.03 -1.47
C ARG A 186 6.60 9.08 -0.86
N LEU A 187 7.06 8.30 0.12
CA LEU A 187 6.18 7.54 1.02
C LEU A 187 5.76 8.42 2.20
N VAL A 188 4.46 8.62 2.35
CA VAL A 188 3.82 9.37 3.44
C VAL A 188 3.19 8.36 4.39
N PRO A 189 3.57 8.35 5.69
CA PRO A 189 3.00 7.41 6.65
C PRO A 189 1.52 7.68 6.87
N LEU A 190 0.73 6.62 7.00
CA LEU A 190 -0.67 6.72 7.42
C LEU A 190 -0.78 6.65 8.95
N SER A 191 -1.73 7.39 9.48
CA SER A 191 -2.19 7.22 10.87
C SER A 191 -2.94 5.90 11.05
N GLU A 192 -3.10 5.45 12.30
CA GLU A 192 -3.91 4.28 12.63
C GLU A 192 -5.32 4.36 12.04
N ALA A 193 -5.99 5.50 12.19
CA ALA A 193 -7.34 5.71 11.64
C ALA A 193 -7.37 5.61 10.11
N GLN A 194 -6.33 6.09 9.42
CA GLN A 194 -6.24 5.99 7.97
C GLN A 194 -5.96 4.55 7.50
N VAL A 195 -5.15 3.80 8.24
CA VAL A 195 -4.92 2.37 7.96
C VAL A 195 -6.20 1.58 8.19
N PHE A 196 -6.90 1.82 9.30
CA PHE A 196 -8.19 1.22 9.61
C PHE A 196 -9.23 1.51 8.52
N ALA A 197 -9.41 2.78 8.15
CA ALA A 197 -10.36 3.19 7.13
C ALA A 197 -10.06 2.52 5.78
N ALA A 198 -8.79 2.46 5.37
CA ALA A 198 -8.41 1.82 4.12
C ALA A 198 -8.72 0.32 4.08
N TYR A 199 -8.56 -0.40 5.20
CA TYR A 199 -8.87 -1.84 5.29
C TYR A 199 -10.36 -2.14 5.49
N CYS A 200 -11.08 -1.21 6.12
CA CYS A 200 -12.51 -1.36 6.41
C CYS A 200 -13.39 -0.70 5.33
N THR A 201 -12.88 -0.53 4.11
CA THR A 201 -13.61 0.03 2.97
C THR A 201 -13.44 -0.90 1.78
N ASP A 202 -14.55 -1.36 1.20
CA ASP A 202 -14.54 -2.13 -0.02
C ASP A 202 -14.00 -1.25 -1.14
N PRO A 203 -12.94 -1.69 -1.83
CA PRO A 203 -12.19 -0.76 -2.63
C PRO A 203 -12.74 -0.67 -4.06
N THR A 204 -13.86 -1.35 -4.37
CA THR A 204 -14.59 -1.24 -5.65
C THR A 204 -15.87 -0.42 -5.49
N SER A 205 -16.56 -0.57 -4.36
CA SER A 205 -17.85 0.06 -4.08
C SER A 205 -17.77 1.23 -3.11
N GLY A 206 -16.68 1.34 -2.34
CA GLY A 206 -16.54 2.30 -1.24
C GLY A 206 -17.37 1.95 0.00
N GLU A 207 -18.07 0.83 0.01
CA GLU A 207 -18.92 0.40 1.13
C GLU A 207 -18.07 -0.01 2.33
N PRO A 208 -18.51 0.26 3.57
CA PRO A 208 -17.78 -0.16 4.75
C PRO A 208 -17.74 -1.69 4.87
N LEU A 209 -16.55 -2.21 5.14
CA LEU A 209 -16.29 -3.61 5.48
C LEU A 209 -16.09 -3.74 6.99
N PRO A 210 -16.51 -4.87 7.60
CA PRO A 210 -16.16 -5.15 8.98
C PRO A 210 -14.64 -5.30 9.12
N PRO A 211 -14.04 -4.82 10.24
CA PRO A 211 -12.62 -5.04 10.50
C PRO A 211 -12.31 -6.53 10.59
N GLU A 212 -11.10 -6.89 10.15
CA GLU A 212 -10.60 -8.26 10.28
C GLU A 212 -10.37 -8.59 11.77
N PRO A 213 -10.84 -9.76 12.26
CA PRO A 213 -10.53 -10.19 13.61
C PRO A 213 -9.03 -10.40 13.78
N ASP A 214 -8.52 -10.12 14.98
CA ASP A 214 -7.13 -10.33 15.38
C ASP A 214 -6.07 -9.53 14.58
N VAL A 215 -6.51 -8.48 13.87
CA VAL A 215 -5.66 -7.52 13.16
C VAL A 215 -5.60 -6.20 13.91
N ASP A 216 -4.40 -5.84 14.37
CA ASP A 216 -4.08 -4.52 14.91
C ASP A 216 -3.71 -3.56 13.76
N TYR A 217 -4.55 -2.57 13.49
CA TYR A 217 -4.21 -1.46 12.61
C TYR A 217 -3.29 -0.49 13.36
N ARG A 218 -2.10 -0.21 12.81
CA ARG A 218 -1.07 0.57 13.51
C ARG A 218 -0.67 1.80 12.70
N ALA A 219 -0.41 2.90 13.40
CA ALA A 219 0.19 4.08 12.79
C ALA A 219 1.56 3.75 12.18
N SER A 220 1.83 4.25 10.99
CA SER A 220 3.07 3.94 10.28
C SER A 220 4.22 4.85 10.68
N PRO A 221 5.44 4.31 10.87
CA PRO A 221 6.60 5.15 11.12
C PRO A 221 6.95 5.99 9.89
N ARG A 222 7.56 7.16 10.12
CA ARG A 222 8.00 8.05 9.05
C ARG A 222 9.25 7.47 8.36
N PRO A 223 9.21 7.25 7.04
CA PRO A 223 10.38 6.75 6.30
C PRO A 223 11.47 7.83 6.21
N PRO A 224 12.74 7.42 6.05
CA PRO A 224 13.81 8.37 5.83
C PRO A 224 13.54 9.15 4.55
N THR A 225 13.77 10.46 4.59
CA THR A 225 13.80 11.28 3.38
C THR A 225 15.15 11.05 2.69
N GLY A 226 15.27 9.87 2.08
CA GLY A 226 16.43 9.49 1.29
C GLY A 226 16.38 10.18 -0.07
N ASP A 227 17.42 10.94 -0.35
CA ASP A 227 17.67 11.63 -1.60
C ASP A 227 18.64 10.82 -2.48
N CYS A 228 18.95 11.26 -3.71
CA CYS A 228 19.93 10.53 -4.53
C CYS A 228 21.26 10.35 -3.74
N PRO A 229 21.83 9.13 -3.69
CA PRO A 229 23.02 8.81 -2.88
C PRO A 229 24.32 9.49 -3.34
N GLY A 230 24.27 10.43 -4.28
CA GLY A 230 25.46 11.05 -4.88
C GLY A 230 26.08 10.24 -6.03
N PRO A 231 27.20 10.74 -6.60
CA PRO A 231 27.99 9.95 -7.55
C PRO A 231 28.43 8.63 -6.89
N ALA A 232 28.59 7.56 -7.68
CA ALA A 232 29.33 6.41 -7.18
C ALA A 232 30.75 6.91 -6.95
N GLU A 233 31.27 6.80 -5.73
CA GLU A 233 32.70 6.99 -5.53
C GLU A 233 33.43 5.97 -6.43
N PRO A 234 34.38 6.39 -7.27
CA PRO A 234 35.14 5.44 -8.06
C PRO A 234 35.83 4.47 -7.10
N ALA A 235 35.78 3.17 -7.40
CA ALA A 235 36.50 2.17 -6.61
C ALA A 235 37.98 2.59 -6.50
N PRO A 236 38.62 2.44 -5.33
CA PRO A 236 40.03 2.78 -5.19
C PRO A 236 40.86 1.95 -6.18
N PRO A 237 41.91 2.53 -6.79
CA PRO A 237 42.84 1.72 -7.58
C PRO A 237 43.46 0.67 -6.65
N GLY A 238 43.39 -0.60 -7.07
CA GLY A 238 44.02 -1.73 -6.39
C GLY A 238 45.53 -1.74 -6.56
#